data_AF-A0A850R305-F1
#
_entry.id   AF-A0A850R305-F1
#
_cell.length_a   1.000
_cell.length_b   1.000
_cell.length_c   1.000
_cell.angle_alpha   90.00
_cell.angle_beta   90.00
_cell.angle_gamma   90.00
#
_symmetry.space_group_name_H-M   'P 1'
#
loop_
_entity.id
_entity.type
_entity.pdbx_description
1 polymer ?
#
loop_
_entity_poly.entity_id
_entity_poly.type
_entity_poly.pdbx_seq_one_letter_code
_entity_poly.pdbx_strand_id
1 'polypeptide(L)'
;MSPEFVAILEEGEQLGSWFILLPICLGLLALIVSAVKSRKGIAFLYITFLAIASVAIPTLMFGFWWVELNDLATSSEEKEWIFNHDGGGLLVSPFFSTMLAAVFWIAAVLVLSIRVVIALIREKGLVETISQALNQPAIKRLTNASSPTARYARGG
;
A
#
# COMPACT_ATOMS: atom_id res chain seq x y z
N MET A 1 -15.51 -33.68 -21.08
CA MET A 1 -15.86 -32.49 -20.27
C MET A 1 -16.96 -31.71 -20.93
N SER A 2 -17.91 -31.21 -20.14
CA SER A 2 -18.99 -30.36 -20.60
C SER A 2 -18.46 -28.98 -21.07
N PRO A 3 -19.13 -28.32 -22.03
CA PRO A 3 -18.74 -26.98 -22.48
C PRO A 3 -18.79 -25.93 -21.36
N GLU A 4 -19.75 -26.07 -20.45
CA GLU A 4 -19.94 -25.19 -19.29
C GLU A 4 -18.78 -25.32 -18.29
N PHE A 5 -18.30 -26.55 -18.08
CA PHE A 5 -17.14 -26.82 -17.23
C PHE A 5 -15.86 -26.17 -17.77
N VAL A 6 -15.64 -26.25 -19.09
CA VAL A 6 -14.47 -25.63 -19.75
C VAL A 6 -14.54 -24.11 -19.69
N ALA A 7 -15.74 -23.52 -19.87
CA ALA A 7 -15.92 -22.08 -19.81
C ALA A 7 -15.51 -21.48 -18.44
N ILE A 8 -15.88 -22.13 -17.34
CA ILE A 8 -15.50 -21.66 -15.99
C ILE A 8 -13.99 -21.76 -15.76
N LEU A 9 -13.34 -22.79 -16.32
CA LEU A 9 -11.88 -22.92 -16.24
C LEU A 9 -11.17 -21.79 -16.97
N GLU A 10 -11.63 -21.45 -18.19
CA GLU A 10 -11.08 -20.33 -18.97
C GLU A 10 -11.32 -18.98 -18.27
N GLU A 11 -12.52 -18.75 -17.72
CA GLU A 11 -12.82 -17.55 -16.95
C GLU A 11 -11.94 -17.44 -15.70
N GLY A 12 -11.79 -18.53 -14.96
CA GLY A 12 -10.96 -18.61 -13.77
C GLY A 12 -9.48 -18.32 -14.04
N GLU A 13 -8.92 -18.84 -15.14
CA GLU A 13 -7.54 -18.56 -15.56
C GLU A 13 -7.36 -17.08 -15.93
N GLN A 14 -8.28 -16.52 -16.70
CA GLN A 14 -8.21 -15.13 -17.14
C GLN A 14 -8.28 -14.17 -15.96
N LEU A 15 -9.19 -14.42 -15.02
CA LEU A 15 -9.32 -13.62 -13.80
C LEU A 15 -8.16 -13.83 -12.82
N GLY A 16 -7.56 -15.01 -12.77
CA GLY A 16 -6.29 -15.23 -12.06
C GLY A 16 -5.21 -14.24 -12.49
N SER A 17 -5.09 -13.97 -13.80
CA SER A 17 -4.17 -12.97 -14.34
C SER A 17 -4.52 -11.55 -13.87
N TRP A 18 -5.81 -11.18 -13.88
CA TRP A 18 -6.29 -9.88 -13.39
C TRP A 18 -6.04 -9.69 -11.89
N PHE A 19 -6.16 -10.74 -11.09
CA PHE A 19 -5.92 -10.69 -9.64
C PHE A 19 -4.45 -10.54 -9.27
N ILE A 20 -3.51 -10.88 -10.15
CA ILE A 20 -2.08 -10.55 -9.95
C ILE A 20 -1.83 -9.07 -10.29
N LEU A 21 -2.46 -8.57 -11.36
CA LEU A 21 -2.25 -7.21 -11.84
C LEU A 21 -2.87 -6.15 -10.91
N LEU A 22 -4.03 -6.46 -10.32
CA LEU A 22 -4.81 -5.51 -9.51
C LEU A 22 -4.09 -5.03 -8.23
N PRO A 23 -3.47 -5.90 -7.39
CA PRO A 23 -2.65 -5.47 -6.25
C PRO A 23 -1.48 -4.58 -6.65
N ILE A 24 -0.83 -4.87 -7.79
CA ILE A 24 0.29 -4.08 -8.30
C ILE A 24 -0.21 -2.68 -8.71
N CYS A 25 -1.29 -2.61 -9.46
CA CYS A 25 -1.91 -1.34 -9.89
C CYS A 25 -2.38 -0.50 -8.70
N LEU A 26 -3.08 -1.11 -7.73
CA LEU A 26 -3.54 -0.44 -6.51
C LEU A 26 -2.37 0.01 -5.64
N GLY A 27 -1.32 -0.80 -5.57
CA GLY A 27 -0.07 -0.51 -4.90
C GLY A 27 0.68 0.70 -5.46
N LEU A 28 0.80 0.77 -6.78
CA LEU A 28 1.39 1.93 -7.46
C LEU A 28 0.54 3.20 -7.23
N LEU A 29 -0.79 3.08 -7.33
CA LEU A 29 -1.71 4.19 -7.05
C LEU A 29 -1.55 4.70 -5.61
N ALA A 30 -1.45 3.79 -4.64
CA ALA A 30 -1.18 4.07 -3.23
C ALA A 30 0.13 4.87 -3.03
N LEU A 31 1.21 4.46 -3.70
CA LEU A 31 2.51 5.15 -3.64
C LEU A 31 2.44 6.55 -4.26
N ILE A 32 1.71 6.72 -5.36
CA ILE A 32 1.49 8.02 -6.01
C ILE A 32 0.67 8.95 -5.09
N VAL A 33 -0.45 8.47 -4.55
CA VAL A 33 -1.30 9.26 -3.64
C VAL A 33 -0.53 9.69 -2.39
N SER A 34 0.30 8.81 -1.84
CA SER A 34 1.16 9.13 -0.70
C SER A 34 2.20 10.19 -1.02
N ALA A 35 2.73 10.22 -2.25
CA ALA A 35 3.67 11.25 -2.68
C ALA A 35 3.02 12.64 -2.85
N VAL A 36 1.72 12.69 -3.17
CA VAL A 36 1.02 13.93 -3.56
C VAL A 36 0.33 14.62 -2.37
N LYS A 37 -0.03 13.94 -1.28
CA LYS A 37 -0.81 14.53 -0.17
C LYS A 37 -0.04 14.71 1.15
N SER A 38 -0.16 15.91 1.72
CA SER A 38 0.39 16.32 3.02
C SER A 38 -0.23 15.63 4.25
N ARG A 39 -1.30 14.84 4.10
CA ARG A 39 -2.00 14.15 5.19
C ARG A 39 -1.60 12.67 5.28
N LYS A 40 -0.42 12.43 5.86
CA LYS A 40 0.21 11.10 6.02
C LYS A 40 -0.72 10.05 6.67
N GLY A 41 -1.57 10.44 7.63
CA GLY A 41 -2.49 9.51 8.30
C GLY A 41 -3.66 9.00 7.44
N ILE A 42 -4.22 9.85 6.57
CA ILE A 42 -5.31 9.45 5.66
C ILE A 42 -4.76 8.58 4.53
N ALA A 43 -3.56 8.88 4.04
CA ALA A 43 -2.88 8.06 3.05
C ALA A 43 -2.64 6.63 3.58
N PHE A 44 -2.19 6.49 4.83
CA PHE A 44 -1.99 5.18 5.44
C PHE A 44 -3.29 4.36 5.52
N LEU A 45 -4.39 4.96 5.99
CA LEU A 45 -5.70 4.30 6.01
C LEU A 45 -6.14 3.82 4.61
N TYR A 46 -5.98 4.68 3.59
CA TYR A 46 -6.34 4.34 2.22
C TYR A 46 -5.55 3.15 1.68
N ILE A 47 -4.24 3.12 1.96
CA ILE A 47 -3.33 2.04 1.60
C ILE A 47 -3.73 0.74 2.26
N THR A 48 -4.08 0.78 3.55
CA THR A 48 -4.56 -0.39 4.29
C THR A 48 -5.85 -0.94 3.71
N PHE A 49 -6.82 -0.09 3.38
CA PHE A 49 -8.07 -0.51 2.73
C PHE A 49 -7.83 -1.12 1.36
N LEU A 50 -6.95 -0.52 0.54
CA LEU A 50 -6.58 -1.08 -0.76
C LEU A 50 -5.89 -2.43 -0.62
N ALA A 51 -5.03 -2.60 0.38
CA ALA A 51 -4.37 -3.87 0.64
C ALA A 51 -5.35 -4.97 1.01
N ILE A 52 -6.28 -4.68 1.94
CA ILE A 52 -7.33 -5.61 2.35
C ILE A 52 -8.21 -5.97 1.15
N ALA A 53 -8.66 -4.97 0.38
CA ALA A 53 -9.50 -5.20 -0.80
C ALA A 53 -8.79 -6.06 -1.85
N SER A 54 -7.49 -5.84 -2.07
CA SER A 54 -6.69 -6.59 -3.04
C SER A 54 -6.51 -8.07 -2.69
N VAL A 55 -6.77 -8.47 -1.43
CA VAL A 55 -6.71 -9.87 -0.98
C VAL A 55 -8.12 -10.45 -0.82
N ALA A 56 -9.03 -9.71 -0.20
CA ALA A 56 -10.37 -10.18 0.09
C ALA A 56 -11.20 -10.42 -1.18
N ILE A 57 -11.13 -9.52 -2.18
CA ILE A 57 -11.92 -9.64 -3.42
C ILE A 57 -11.53 -10.90 -4.20
N PRO A 58 -10.24 -11.15 -4.53
CA PRO A 58 -9.85 -12.40 -5.18
C PRO A 58 -10.28 -13.62 -4.36
N THR A 59 -10.04 -13.62 -3.04
CA THR A 59 -10.36 -14.77 -2.17
C THR A 59 -11.85 -15.13 -2.23
N LEU A 60 -12.73 -14.14 -2.19
CA LEU A 60 -14.17 -14.36 -2.29
C LEU A 60 -14.60 -14.84 -3.68
N MET A 61 -14.07 -14.24 -4.75
CA MET A 61 -14.40 -14.65 -6.12
C MET A 61 -13.94 -16.09 -6.41
N PHE A 62 -12.76 -16.48 -5.93
CA PHE A 62 -12.30 -17.87 -6.02
C PHE A 62 -13.20 -18.84 -5.25
N GLY A 63 -13.69 -18.44 -4.07
CA GLY A 63 -14.66 -19.23 -3.31
C GLY A 63 -15.96 -19.45 -4.09
N PHE A 64 -16.43 -18.45 -4.83
CA PHE A 64 -17.62 -18.58 -5.69
C PHE A 64 -17.39 -19.56 -6.84
N TRP A 65 -16.27 -19.45 -7.57
CA TRP A 65 -15.99 -20.42 -8.65
C TRP A 65 -15.76 -21.82 -8.15
N TRP A 66 -15.16 -22.00 -6.98
CA TRP A 66 -15.04 -23.33 -6.39
C TRP A 66 -16.40 -24.01 -6.26
N VAL A 67 -17.40 -23.28 -5.77
CA VAL A 67 -18.77 -23.78 -5.61
C VAL A 67 -19.38 -24.07 -6.98
N GLU A 68 -19.28 -23.14 -7.92
CA GLU A 68 -19.88 -23.26 -9.25
C GLU A 68 -19.27 -24.41 -10.07
N LEU A 69 -17.95 -24.57 -10.01
CA LEU A 69 -17.21 -25.62 -10.69
C LEU A 69 -17.52 -27.01 -10.09
N ASN A 70 -17.74 -27.08 -8.78
CA ASN A 70 -18.13 -28.31 -8.10
C ASN A 70 -19.60 -28.69 -8.37
N ASP A 71 -20.49 -27.71 -8.55
CA ASP A 71 -21.90 -27.92 -8.90
C ASP A 71 -22.05 -28.40 -10.36
N LEU A 72 -21.18 -27.94 -11.26
CA LEU A 72 -21.19 -28.31 -12.69
C LEU A 72 -20.44 -29.61 -13.02
N ALA A 73 -19.58 -30.08 -12.13
CA ALA A 73 -18.90 -31.37 -12.26
C ALA A 73 -19.88 -32.52 -12.05
N THR A 74 -20.59 -32.90 -13.11
CA THR A 74 -21.64 -33.93 -13.07
C THR A 74 -21.11 -35.32 -13.36
N SER A 75 -20.00 -35.43 -14.11
CA SER A 75 -19.35 -36.71 -14.42
C SER A 75 -18.24 -37.07 -13.42
N SER A 76 -17.96 -38.37 -13.28
CA SER A 76 -16.83 -38.85 -12.48
C SER A 76 -15.48 -38.40 -13.04
N GLU A 77 -15.38 -38.28 -14.37
CA GLU A 77 -14.18 -37.81 -15.07
C GLU A 77 -13.87 -36.34 -14.76
N GLU A 78 -14.88 -35.47 -14.70
CA GLU A 78 -14.70 -34.06 -14.31
C GLU A 78 -14.26 -33.92 -12.85
N LYS A 79 -14.89 -34.66 -11.93
CA LYS A 79 -14.51 -34.64 -10.51
C LYS A 79 -13.09 -35.14 -10.28
N GLU A 80 -12.70 -36.20 -10.99
CA GLU A 80 -11.35 -36.74 -10.93
C GLU A 80 -10.33 -35.76 -11.55
N TRP A 81 -10.70 -35.07 -12.63
CA TRP A 81 -9.86 -34.02 -13.19
C TRP A 81 -9.65 -32.85 -12.22
N ILE A 82 -10.71 -32.34 -11.57
CA ILE A 82 -10.63 -31.29 -10.55
C ILE A 82 -9.63 -31.70 -9.47
N PHE A 83 -9.79 -32.91 -8.94
CA PHE A 83 -8.95 -33.41 -7.86
C PHE A 83 -7.48 -33.53 -8.29
N ASN A 84 -7.24 -33.99 -9.52
CA ASN A 84 -5.90 -34.16 -10.08
C ASN A 84 -5.24 -32.85 -10.51
N HIS A 85 -6.01 -31.78 -10.75
CA HIS A 85 -5.52 -30.47 -11.17
C HIS A 85 -5.63 -29.43 -10.08
N ASP A 86 -5.29 -29.78 -8.83
CA ASP A 86 -5.27 -28.82 -7.72
C ASP A 86 -6.60 -28.09 -7.53
N GLY A 87 -7.69 -28.86 -7.60
CA GLY A 87 -9.02 -28.29 -7.55
C GLY A 87 -9.42 -27.53 -8.83
N GLY A 88 -8.82 -27.86 -9.98
CA GLY A 88 -8.99 -27.11 -11.23
C GLY A 88 -8.18 -25.81 -11.30
N GLY A 89 -7.04 -25.74 -10.61
CA GLY A 89 -6.16 -24.57 -10.53
C GLY A 89 -6.64 -23.50 -9.56
N LEU A 90 -7.73 -23.78 -8.83
CA LEU A 90 -8.41 -22.86 -7.93
C LEU A 90 -7.87 -22.85 -6.49
N LEU A 91 -6.82 -23.63 -6.17
CA LEU A 91 -6.22 -23.66 -4.82
C LEU A 91 -4.82 -23.02 -4.78
N VAL A 92 -3.92 -23.38 -5.68
CA VAL A 92 -2.53 -22.88 -5.71
C VAL A 92 -2.42 -21.53 -6.38
N SER A 93 -3.13 -21.28 -7.49
CA SER A 93 -3.08 -19.99 -8.19
C SER A 93 -3.52 -18.79 -7.32
N PRO A 94 -4.63 -18.88 -6.55
CA PRO A 94 -5.02 -17.84 -5.61
C PRO A 94 -4.01 -17.66 -4.50
N PHE A 95 -3.48 -18.77 -3.96
CA PHE A 95 -2.49 -18.73 -2.89
C PHE A 95 -1.23 -18.00 -3.34
N PHE A 96 -0.73 -18.31 -4.54
CA PHE A 96 0.44 -17.66 -5.11
C PHE A 96 0.19 -16.16 -5.38
N SER A 97 -0.98 -15.83 -5.92
CA SER A 97 -1.40 -14.43 -6.15
C SER A 97 -1.48 -13.64 -4.84
N THR A 98 -2.01 -14.26 -3.78
CA THR A 98 -2.13 -13.67 -2.45
C THR A 98 -0.77 -13.48 -1.78
N MET A 99 0.14 -14.47 -1.90
CA MET A 99 1.52 -14.36 -1.44
C MET A 99 2.26 -13.22 -2.16
N LEU A 100 2.12 -13.12 -3.49
CA LEU A 100 2.75 -12.08 -4.28
C LEU A 100 2.23 -10.68 -3.89
N ALA A 101 0.91 -10.55 -3.71
CA ALA A 101 0.27 -9.33 -3.24
C ALA A 101 0.77 -8.94 -1.83
N ALA A 102 0.89 -9.91 -0.92
CA ALA A 102 1.40 -9.67 0.43
C ALA A 102 2.85 -9.16 0.40
N VAL A 103 3.73 -9.80 -0.38
CA VAL A 103 5.12 -9.37 -0.56
C VAL A 103 5.18 -7.95 -1.12
N PHE A 104 4.34 -7.64 -2.12
CA PHE A 104 4.25 -6.31 -2.69
C PHE A 104 3.84 -5.27 -1.63
N TRP A 105 2.80 -5.54 -0.83
CA TRP A 105 2.34 -4.61 0.20
C TRP A 105 3.38 -4.40 1.31
N ILE A 106 4.10 -5.46 1.70
CA ILE A 106 5.22 -5.34 2.65
C ILE A 106 6.29 -4.38 2.09
N ALA A 107 6.66 -4.54 0.82
CA ALA A 107 7.63 -3.66 0.17
C ALA A 107 7.12 -2.21 0.08
N ALA A 108 5.84 -2.01 -0.27
CA ALA A 108 5.23 -0.70 -0.34
C ALA A 108 5.23 0.01 1.03
N VAL A 109 4.84 -0.70 2.11
CA VAL A 109 4.86 -0.17 3.48
C VAL A 109 6.29 0.13 3.94
N LEU A 110 7.27 -0.69 3.57
CA LEU A 110 8.69 -0.43 3.88
C LEU A 110 9.18 0.85 3.21
N VAL A 111 8.90 1.04 1.91
CA VAL A 111 9.27 2.25 1.16
C VAL A 111 8.62 3.50 1.77
N LEU A 112 7.36 3.40 2.16
CA LEU A 112 6.65 4.50 2.82
C LEU A 112 7.23 4.82 4.19
N SER A 113 7.53 3.80 4.99
CA SER A 113 8.17 3.96 6.30
C SER A 113 9.53 4.67 6.18
N ILE A 114 10.36 4.26 5.22
CA ILE A 114 11.66 4.90 4.95
C ILE A 114 11.46 6.37 4.56
N ARG A 115 10.51 6.68 3.67
CA ARG A 115 10.22 8.07 3.29
C ARG A 115 9.78 8.93 4.47
N VAL A 116 8.96 8.37 5.37
CA VAL A 116 8.53 9.06 6.60
C VAL A 116 9.72 9.32 7.51
N VAL A 117 10.60 8.35 7.73
CA VAL A 117 11.81 8.50 8.54
C VAL A 117 12.74 9.57 7.97
N ILE A 118 13.01 9.55 6.65
CA ILE A 118 13.85 10.57 5.99
C ILE A 118 13.24 11.96 6.15
N ALA A 119 11.91 12.09 6.00
CA ALA A 119 11.23 13.37 6.19
C ALA A 119 11.36 13.88 7.64
N LEU A 120 11.19 13.01 8.64
CA LEU A 120 11.35 13.35 10.06
C LEU A 120 12.79 13.76 10.40
N ILE A 121 13.79 13.09 9.84
CA ILE A 121 15.21 13.45 10.04
C ILE A 121 15.50 14.84 9.45
N ARG A 122 15.03 15.10 8.22
CA ARG A 122 15.19 16.43 7.59
C ARG A 122 14.52 17.53 8.40
N GLU A 123 13.33 17.27 8.92
CA GLU A 123 12.58 18.23 9.74
C GLU A 123 13.31 18.53 11.05
N LYS A 124 13.81 17.50 11.76
CA LYS A 124 14.61 17.70 12.98
C LYS A 124 15.91 18.46 12.72
N GLY A 125 16.65 18.08 11.68
CA GLY A 125 17.90 18.78 11.32
C GLY A 125 17.67 20.24 10.94
N LEU A 126 16.56 20.55 10.26
CA LEU A 126 16.15 21.93 9.96
C LEU A 126 15.83 22.70 11.25
N VAL A 127 15.08 22.10 12.17
CA VAL A 127 14.71 22.72 13.47
C VAL A 127 15.95 22.98 14.33
N GLU A 128 16.89 22.03 14.40
CA GLU A 128 18.17 22.24 15.11
C GLU A 128 18.99 23.36 14.48
N THR A 129 19.05 23.41 13.15
CA THR A 129 19.76 24.48 12.42
C THR A 129 19.13 25.85 12.69
N ILE A 130 17.80 25.94 12.67
CA ILE A 130 17.06 27.18 12.98
C ILE A 130 17.26 27.57 14.44
N SER A 131 17.21 26.61 15.37
CA SER A 131 17.44 26.85 16.80
C SER A 131 18.87 27.35 17.08
N GLN A 132 19.87 26.76 16.44
CA GLN A 132 21.26 27.22 16.53
C GLN A 132 21.45 28.62 15.93
N ALA A 133 20.84 28.90 14.77
CA ALA A 133 20.87 30.22 14.16
C ALA A 133 20.22 31.28 15.05
N LEU A 134 19.06 30.99 15.64
CA LEU A 134 18.35 31.90 16.55
C LEU A 134 19.09 32.11 17.88
N ASN A 135 19.82 31.11 18.37
CA ASN A 135 20.61 31.21 19.60
C ASN A 135 22.01 31.82 19.40
N GLN A 136 22.42 32.15 18.17
CA GLN A 136 23.69 32.85 17.97
C GLN A 136 23.66 34.24 18.65
N PRO A 137 24.71 34.59 19.42
CA PRO A 137 24.78 35.85 20.16
C PRO A 137 24.73 37.10 19.25
N ALA A 138 25.05 36.96 17.96
CA ALA A 138 24.95 38.03 16.97
C ALA A 138 23.49 38.45 16.69
N ILE A 139 22.54 37.49 16.64
CA ILE A 139 21.12 37.80 16.43
C ILE A 139 20.49 38.38 17.71
N LYS A 140 20.86 37.88 18.90
CA LYS A 140 20.46 38.49 20.19
C LYS A 140 20.92 39.95 20.33
N ARG A 141 22.07 40.31 19.76
CA ARG A 141 22.54 41.71 19.76
C ARG A 141 21.73 42.60 18.81
N LEU A 142 21.31 42.08 17.66
CA LEU A 142 20.46 42.81 16.70
C LEU A 142 19.04 43.03 17.24
N THR A 143 18.44 42.02 17.88
CA THR A 143 17.09 42.16 18.49
C THR A 143 17.10 43.08 19.72
N ASN A 144 18.15 43.04 20.54
CA ASN A 144 18.31 43.97 21.66
C ASN A 144 18.65 45.41 21.21
N ALA A 145 19.33 45.58 20.07
CA ALA A 145 19.62 46.90 19.50
C ALA A 145 18.40 47.56 18.84
N SER A 146 17.41 46.77 18.39
CA SER A 146 16.13 47.27 17.87
C SER A 146 15.08 47.60 18.95
N SER A 147 15.38 47.33 20.22
CA SER A 147 14.54 47.75 21.35
C SER A 147 14.61 49.28 21.54
N PRO A 148 13.51 50.04 21.39
CA PRO A 148 13.51 51.50 21.51
C PRO A 148 13.95 52.02 22.89
N THR A 149 13.92 51.18 23.93
CA THR A 149 14.25 51.56 25.31
C THR A 149 15.76 51.68 25.56
N ALA A 150 16.63 51.06 24.76
CA ALA A 150 18.07 51.14 24.97
C ALA A 150 18.70 52.49 24.58
N ARG A 151 17.97 53.34 23.82
CA ARG A 151 18.48 54.63 23.33
C ARG A 151 18.26 55.79 24.32
N TYR A 152 17.43 55.61 25.35
CA TYR A 152 17.15 56.65 26.35
C TYR A 152 18.01 56.58 27.62
N ALA A 153 18.76 55.50 27.85
CA ALA A 153 19.56 55.34 29.08
C ALA A 153 20.99 55.91 29.00
N ARG A 154 21.36 56.62 27.93
CA ARG A 154 22.71 57.22 27.75
C ARG A 154 22.73 58.74 27.61
N GLY A 155 21.60 59.42 27.84
CA GLY A 155 21.51 60.88 27.80
C GLY A 155 20.64 61.39 28.92
N GLY A 156 21.22 61.52 30.12
CA GLY A 156 20.60 62.09 31.31
C GLY A 156 21.65 62.26 32.39
#